data_AF-A0A2G9QHQ5-F1
#
_entry.id   AF-A0A2G9QHQ5-F1
#
_cell.length_a   1.000
_cell.length_b   1.000
_cell.length_c   1.000
_cell.angle_alpha   90.00
_cell.angle_beta   90.00
_cell.angle_gamma   90.00
#
_symmetry.space_group_name_H-M   'P 1'
#
loop_
_entity.id
_entity.type
_entity.pdbx_description
1 polymer ?
#
loop_
_entity_poly.entity_id
_entity_poly.type
_entity_poly.pdbx_seq_one_letter_code
_entity_poly.pdbx_strand_id
1 'polypeptide(L)'
;MSPQVLAAVYKALSDHHVYLEGTLLKPNMVTPGHACTKKYAPEEVAIATVTALRRTVPPAVTGITFLSGGQSEEEATIHLNAINKCPLHKPWALTFSFGRALQASALKAWSGKKENVKNAQEEYTKRALVCTPSCNAPCHH
;
A
#
# COMPACT_ATOMS: atom_id res chain seq x y z
N MET A 1 -0.65 8.57 -7.91
CA MET A 1 -0.60 7.50 -8.94
C MET A 1 -1.41 7.98 -10.13
N SER A 2 -0.87 7.88 -11.35
CA SER A 2 -1.57 8.31 -12.58
C SER A 2 -2.04 7.08 -13.37
N PRO A 3 -3.31 7.00 -13.78
CA PRO A 3 -3.80 5.93 -14.65
C PRO A 3 -3.03 5.82 -15.98
N GLN A 4 -2.60 6.95 -16.55
CA GLN A 4 -1.83 6.98 -17.80
C GLN A 4 -0.51 6.23 -17.67
N VAL A 5 0.18 6.40 -16.53
CA VAL A 5 1.43 5.71 -16.24
C VAL A 5 1.21 4.20 -16.12
N LEU A 6 0.17 3.77 -15.39
CA LEU A 6 -0.12 2.33 -15.26
C LEU A 6 -0.52 1.69 -16.59
N ALA A 7 -1.30 2.39 -17.42
CA ALA A 7 -1.65 1.91 -18.75
C ALA A 7 -0.39 1.68 -19.63
N ALA A 8 0.55 2.63 -19.61
CA ALA A 8 1.83 2.48 -20.31
C ALA A 8 2.67 1.32 -19.77
N VAL A 9 2.69 1.12 -18.43
CA VAL A 9 3.38 -0.02 -17.80
C VAL A 9 2.80 -1.35 -18.30
N TYR A 10 1.48 -1.56 -18.21
CA TYR A 10 0.90 -2.85 -18.61
C TYR A 10 0.96 -3.09 -20.12
N LYS A 11 0.93 -2.02 -20.93
CA LYS A 11 1.23 -2.13 -22.36
C LYS A 11 2.65 -2.64 -22.60
N ALA A 12 3.64 -2.04 -21.94
CA ALA A 12 5.03 -2.48 -22.06
C ALA A 12 5.22 -3.92 -21.55
N LEU A 13 4.61 -4.29 -20.42
CA LEU A 13 4.66 -5.68 -19.91
C LEU A 13 4.09 -6.68 -20.93
N SER A 14 2.97 -6.33 -21.60
CA SER A 14 2.41 -7.16 -22.67
C SER A 14 3.34 -7.25 -23.88
N ASP A 15 3.96 -6.14 -24.30
CA ASP A 15 4.88 -6.11 -25.45
C ASP A 15 6.12 -6.97 -25.22
N HIS A 16 6.53 -7.10 -23.96
CA HIS A 16 7.65 -7.93 -23.53
C HIS A 16 7.23 -9.32 -23.06
N HIS A 17 5.98 -9.74 -23.33
CA HIS A 17 5.46 -11.07 -23.02
C HIS A 17 5.62 -11.46 -21.54
N VAL A 18 5.47 -10.50 -20.62
CA VAL A 18 5.57 -10.74 -19.18
C VAL A 18 4.35 -11.51 -18.68
N TYR A 19 4.59 -12.61 -17.96
CA TYR A 19 3.56 -13.43 -17.31
C TYR A 19 3.01 -12.74 -16.06
N LEU A 20 1.81 -12.14 -16.15
CA LEU A 20 1.29 -11.22 -15.12
C LEU A 20 0.92 -11.93 -13.81
N GLU A 21 0.49 -13.18 -13.88
CA GLU A 21 0.14 -14.03 -12.73
C GLU A 21 1.36 -14.36 -11.86
N GLY A 22 2.57 -14.13 -12.37
CA GLY A 22 3.84 -14.21 -11.61
C GLY A 22 4.33 -12.86 -11.09
N THR A 23 3.54 -11.79 -11.17
CA THR A 23 3.97 -10.43 -10.84
C THR A 23 3.23 -9.82 -9.66
N LEU A 24 3.91 -8.89 -9.00
CA LEU A 24 3.31 -7.96 -8.05
C LEU A 24 3.50 -6.53 -8.56
N LEU A 25 2.48 -5.69 -8.37
CA LEU A 25 2.60 -4.26 -8.60
C LEU A 25 2.91 -3.54 -7.28
N LYS A 26 3.89 -2.63 -7.30
CA LYS A 26 4.20 -1.75 -6.16
C LYS A 26 3.93 -0.28 -6.48
N PRO A 27 2.67 0.17 -6.51
CA PRO A 27 2.33 1.54 -6.86
C PRO A 27 2.29 2.45 -5.62
N ASN A 28 2.26 3.76 -5.86
CA ASN A 28 1.82 4.71 -4.86
C ASN A 28 0.29 4.74 -4.73
N MET A 29 -0.22 5.21 -3.59
CA MET A 29 -1.64 5.54 -3.44
C MET A 29 -1.99 6.82 -4.25
N VAL A 30 -3.27 7.04 -4.52
CA VAL A 30 -3.75 8.31 -5.12
C VAL A 30 -4.02 9.30 -4.00
N THR A 31 -2.98 10.05 -3.64
CA THR A 31 -3.04 11.11 -2.63
C THR A 31 -2.87 12.48 -3.28
N PRO A 32 -3.35 13.57 -2.66
CA PRO A 32 -2.96 14.91 -3.07
C PRO A 32 -1.44 15.10 -2.99
N GLY A 33 -0.90 16.05 -3.76
CA GLY A 33 0.50 16.44 -3.66
C GLY A 33 0.80 17.07 -2.29
N HIS A 34 2.05 17.00 -1.82
CA HIS A 34 2.45 17.50 -0.49
C HIS A 34 2.15 19.00 -0.27
N ALA A 35 2.17 19.81 -1.33
CA ALA A 35 1.86 21.24 -1.27
C ALA A 35 0.34 21.54 -1.33
N CYS A 36 -0.52 20.53 -1.45
CA CYS A 36 -1.96 20.72 -1.50
C CYS A 36 -2.48 21.11 -0.11
N THR A 37 -3.15 22.25 -0.03
CA THR A 37 -3.75 22.77 1.21
C THR A 37 -5.08 22.08 1.53
N LYS A 38 -5.77 21.55 0.52
CA LYS A 38 -7.00 20.79 0.70
C LYS A 38 -6.70 19.41 1.29
N LYS A 39 -7.34 19.11 2.42
CA LYS A 39 -7.36 17.77 3.00
C LYS A 39 -8.50 16.95 2.41
N TYR A 40 -8.25 15.66 2.28
CA TYR A 40 -9.21 14.69 1.76
C TYR A 40 -9.39 13.60 2.81
N ALA A 41 -10.58 13.05 2.89
CA ALA A 41 -10.84 11.92 3.77
C ALA A 41 -10.13 10.65 3.25
N PRO A 42 -9.73 9.72 4.14
CA PRO A 42 -9.15 8.44 3.73
C PRO A 42 -10.01 7.67 2.72
N GLU A 43 -11.32 7.78 2.82
CA GLU A 43 -12.29 7.14 1.93
C GLU A 43 -12.23 7.71 0.51
N GLU A 44 -11.97 9.01 0.36
CA GLU A 44 -11.78 9.65 -0.95
C GLU A 44 -10.49 9.16 -1.62
N VAL A 45 -9.40 9.05 -0.84
CA VAL A 45 -8.13 8.45 -1.28
C VAL A 45 -8.34 6.99 -1.70
N ALA A 46 -9.13 6.24 -0.93
CA ALA A 46 -9.45 4.85 -1.20
C ALA A 46 -10.23 4.67 -2.52
N ILE A 47 -11.30 5.43 -2.71
CA ILE A 47 -12.12 5.39 -3.94
C ILE A 47 -11.27 5.79 -5.14
N ALA A 48 -10.49 6.87 -5.04
CA ALA A 48 -9.62 7.32 -6.12
C ALA A 48 -8.56 6.27 -6.48
N THR A 49 -7.93 5.65 -5.47
CA THR A 49 -6.92 4.61 -5.63
C THR A 49 -7.50 3.36 -6.30
N VAL A 50 -8.57 2.78 -5.75
CA VAL A 50 -9.18 1.56 -6.30
C VAL A 50 -9.75 1.81 -7.70
N THR A 51 -10.32 2.99 -7.97
CA THR A 51 -10.80 3.35 -9.30
C THR A 51 -9.68 3.40 -10.32
N ALA A 52 -8.54 4.02 -9.98
CA ALA A 52 -7.39 4.10 -10.87
C ALA A 52 -6.82 2.70 -11.18
N LEU A 53 -6.71 1.83 -10.17
CA LEU A 53 -6.27 0.45 -10.37
C LEU A 53 -7.23 -0.33 -11.27
N ARG A 54 -8.54 -0.26 -11.00
CA ARG A 54 -9.58 -0.93 -11.82
C ARG A 54 -9.59 -0.52 -13.28
N ARG A 55 -9.17 0.70 -13.59
CA ARG A 55 -9.12 1.21 -14.96
C ARG A 55 -7.89 0.74 -15.75
N THR A 56 -6.86 0.22 -15.08
CA THR A 56 -5.53 0.06 -15.69
C THR A 56 -4.82 -1.25 -15.40
N VAL A 57 -5.08 -1.87 -14.25
CA VAL A 57 -4.45 -3.11 -13.82
C VAL A 57 -5.30 -4.29 -14.32
N PRO A 58 -4.72 -5.28 -15.01
CA PRO A 58 -5.42 -6.52 -15.36
C PRO A 58 -5.69 -7.39 -14.12
N PRO A 59 -6.86 -8.07 -14.02
CA PRO A 59 -7.17 -9.00 -12.93
C PRO A 59 -6.15 -10.13 -12.73
N ALA A 60 -5.36 -10.48 -13.75
CA ALA A 60 -4.34 -11.54 -13.70
C ALA A 60 -3.18 -11.25 -12.74
N VAL A 61 -2.89 -9.98 -12.43
CA VAL A 61 -1.83 -9.63 -11.46
C VAL A 61 -2.15 -10.25 -10.10
N THR A 62 -1.19 -10.85 -9.39
CA THR A 62 -1.52 -11.58 -8.15
C THR A 62 -1.87 -10.64 -7.00
N GLY A 63 -1.19 -9.49 -6.93
CA GLY A 63 -1.33 -8.58 -5.80
C GLY A 63 -0.72 -7.21 -6.02
N ILE A 64 -1.21 -6.27 -5.23
CA ILE A 64 -0.79 -4.87 -5.23
C ILE A 64 -0.25 -4.54 -3.84
N THR A 65 1.01 -4.12 -3.80
CA THR A 65 1.76 -3.88 -2.57
C THR A 65 2.10 -2.40 -2.46
N PHE A 66 1.30 -1.62 -1.74
CA PHE A 66 1.46 -0.16 -1.74
C PHE A 66 2.75 0.27 -1.05
N LEU A 67 3.44 1.26 -1.64
CA LEU A 67 4.47 2.03 -0.96
C LEU A 67 3.83 3.12 -0.08
N SER A 68 4.46 3.42 1.06
CA SER A 68 3.96 4.48 1.96
C SER A 68 4.26 5.89 1.43
N GLY A 69 5.30 6.03 0.61
CA GLY A 69 5.72 7.33 0.07
C GLY A 69 6.20 8.27 1.19
N GLY A 70 5.75 9.52 1.16
CA GLY A 70 6.05 10.53 2.18
C GLY A 70 5.10 10.54 3.38
N GLN A 71 4.12 9.64 3.42
CA GLN A 71 3.12 9.57 4.49
C GLN A 71 3.76 9.19 5.83
N SER A 72 3.15 9.67 6.91
CA SER A 72 3.46 9.18 8.26
C SER A 72 3.09 7.69 8.41
N GLU A 73 3.61 7.04 9.45
CA GLU A 73 3.29 5.63 9.73
C GLU A 73 1.77 5.43 9.85
N GLU A 74 1.11 6.30 10.60
CA GLU A 74 -0.32 6.22 10.89
C GLU A 74 -1.19 6.49 9.65
N GLU A 75 -0.86 7.54 8.89
CA GLU A 75 -1.58 7.90 7.68
C GLU A 75 -1.52 6.79 6.63
N ALA A 76 -0.35 6.18 6.44
CA ALA A 76 -0.19 5.06 5.51
C ALA A 76 -1.08 3.86 5.89
N THR A 77 -1.21 3.57 7.18
CA THR A 77 -2.08 2.48 7.66
C THR A 77 -3.57 2.83 7.52
N ILE A 78 -3.96 4.06 7.85
CA ILE A 78 -5.34 4.54 7.71
C ILE A 78 -5.78 4.45 6.23
N HIS A 79 -4.96 4.92 5.30
CA HIS A 79 -5.27 4.84 3.87
C HIS A 79 -5.32 3.39 3.37
N LEU A 80 -4.38 2.52 3.79
CA LEU A 80 -4.42 1.11 3.41
C LEU A 80 -5.68 0.40 3.90
N ASN A 81 -6.10 0.69 5.13
CA ASN A 81 -7.33 0.16 5.71
C ASN A 81 -8.56 0.65 4.94
N ALA A 82 -8.63 1.95 4.63
CA ALA A 82 -9.71 2.53 3.82
C ALA A 82 -9.77 1.92 2.41
N ILE A 83 -8.62 1.71 1.77
CA ILE A 83 -8.51 1.05 0.46
C ILE A 83 -9.09 -0.38 0.51
N ASN A 84 -8.78 -1.15 1.55
CA ASN A 84 -9.32 -2.50 1.71
C ASN A 84 -10.84 -2.50 1.98
N LYS A 85 -11.33 -1.53 2.76
CA LYS A 85 -12.77 -1.36 3.07
C LYS A 85 -13.58 -0.71 1.94
N CYS A 86 -12.93 -0.18 0.90
CA CYS A 86 -13.59 0.44 -0.24
C CYS A 86 -14.62 -0.52 -0.86
N PRO A 87 -15.87 -0.11 -1.10
CA PRO A 87 -16.95 -1.01 -1.52
C PRO A 87 -16.82 -1.50 -2.98
N LEU A 88 -15.87 -0.95 -3.75
CA LEU A 88 -15.64 -1.38 -5.12
C LEU A 88 -15.03 -2.79 -5.17
N HIS A 89 -15.41 -3.60 -6.15
CA HIS A 89 -14.77 -4.88 -6.45
C HIS A 89 -13.26 -4.72 -6.72
N LYS A 90 -12.46 -5.60 -6.12
CA LYS A 90 -10.99 -5.62 -6.14
C LYS A 90 -10.54 -7.06 -6.41
N PRO A 91 -10.17 -7.42 -7.67
CA PRO A 91 -9.77 -8.80 -7.99
C PRO A 91 -8.34 -9.15 -7.53
N TRP A 92 -7.64 -8.22 -6.87
CA TRP A 92 -6.27 -8.37 -6.40
C TRP A 92 -6.22 -8.37 -4.88
N ALA A 93 -5.27 -9.10 -4.29
CA ALA A 93 -4.87 -8.85 -2.92
C ALA A 93 -4.27 -7.44 -2.79
N LEU A 94 -4.74 -6.65 -1.82
CA LEU A 94 -4.24 -5.29 -1.55
C LEU A 94 -3.52 -5.27 -0.20
N THR A 95 -2.20 -5.11 -0.23
CA THR A 95 -1.35 -5.14 0.98
C THR A 95 -0.29 -4.05 0.94
N PHE A 96 0.58 -4.01 1.95
CA PHE A 96 1.65 -3.04 2.08
C PHE A 96 3.01 -3.59 1.63
N SER A 97 3.87 -2.70 1.15
CA SER A 97 5.32 -2.90 1.05
C SER A 97 6.00 -1.61 1.54
N PHE A 98 5.87 -1.37 2.85
CA PHE A 98 6.30 -0.16 3.52
C PHE A 98 7.76 -0.24 3.97
N GLY A 99 8.51 0.83 3.68
CA GLY A 99 9.83 1.07 4.28
C GLY A 99 9.70 1.94 5.52
N ARG A 100 9.79 3.26 5.33
CA ARG A 100 9.71 4.24 6.43
C ARG A 100 8.49 4.09 7.33
N ALA A 101 7.31 3.81 6.77
CA ALA A 101 6.09 3.68 7.57
C ALA A 101 6.07 2.48 8.52
N LEU A 102 7.00 1.53 8.36
CA LEU A 102 7.15 0.36 9.22
C LEU A 102 8.33 0.49 10.19
N GLN A 103 9.36 1.26 9.81
CA GLN A 103 10.64 1.29 10.50
C GLN A 103 10.93 2.59 11.25
N ALA A 104 10.19 3.68 11.04
CA ALA A 104 10.55 4.98 11.60
C ALA A 104 10.51 5.00 13.14
N SER A 105 9.46 4.45 13.75
CA SER A 105 9.36 4.33 15.21
C SER A 105 10.39 3.37 15.79
N ALA A 106 10.65 2.24 15.11
CA ALA A 106 11.68 1.28 15.52
C ALA A 106 13.08 1.91 15.49
N LEU A 107 13.42 2.65 14.43
CA LEU A 107 14.72 3.32 14.29
C LEU A 107 14.90 4.40 15.35
N LYS A 108 13.85 5.17 15.63
CA LYS A 108 13.85 6.18 16.70
C LYS A 108 14.05 5.53 18.08
N ALA A 109 13.33 4.44 18.37
CA ALA A 109 13.48 3.70 19.62
C ALA A 109 14.88 3.10 19.79
N TRP A 110 15.46 2.57 18.70
CA TRP A 110 16.81 2.01 18.72
C TRP A 110 17.87 3.07 19.04
N SER A 111 17.83 4.23 18.37
CA SER A 111 18.80 5.32 18.55
C SER A 111 20.28 4.88 18.38
N GLY A 112 20.55 3.79 17.66
CA GLY A 112 21.91 3.25 17.46
C GLY A 112 22.50 2.51 18.67
N LYS A 113 21.72 2.30 19.73
CA LYS A 113 22.18 1.77 21.03
C LYS A 113 21.83 0.30 21.19
N LYS A 114 22.79 -0.53 21.61
CA LYS A 114 22.59 -1.99 21.72
C LYS A 114 21.56 -2.35 22.79
N GLU A 115 21.51 -1.58 23.87
CA GLU A 115 20.55 -1.73 24.96
C GLU A 115 19.09 -1.51 24.53
N ASN A 116 18.85 -0.78 23.43
CA ASN A 116 17.51 -0.44 22.95
C ASN A 116 16.94 -1.43 21.93
N VAL A 117 17.67 -2.51 21.58
CA VAL A 117 17.27 -3.46 20.54
C VAL A 117 15.87 -4.03 20.80
N LYS A 118 15.57 -4.40 22.05
CA LYS A 118 14.27 -4.96 22.42
C LYS A 118 13.14 -3.94 22.20
N ASN A 119 13.32 -2.71 22.64
CA ASN A 119 12.33 -1.64 22.46
C ASN A 119 12.07 -1.35 20.97
N ALA A 120 13.13 -1.37 20.15
CA ALA A 120 13.01 -1.20 18.70
C ALA A 120 12.21 -2.34 18.03
N GLN A 121 12.44 -3.59 18.46
CA GLN A 121 11.70 -4.76 17.98
C GLN A 121 10.22 -4.70 18.37
N GLU A 122 9.92 -4.23 19.58
CA GLU A 122 8.54 -4.03 20.04
C GLU A 122 7.81 -3.00 19.17
N GLU A 123 8.43 -1.85 18.89
CA GLU A 123 7.84 -0.83 18.01
C GLU A 123 7.63 -1.34 16.57
N TYR A 124 8.62 -2.06 16.02
CA TYR A 124 8.47 -2.68 14.71
C TYR A 124 7.29 -3.67 14.66
N THR A 125 7.17 -4.51 15.70
CA THR A 125 6.11 -5.52 15.80
C THR A 125 4.73 -4.87 15.88
N LYS A 126 4.58 -3.80 16.68
CA LYS A 126 3.35 -3.01 16.74
C LYS A 126 2.95 -2.49 15.36
N ARG A 127 3.89 -1.91 14.62
CA ARG A 127 3.60 -1.39 13.26
C ARG A 127 3.26 -2.51 12.28
N ALA A 128 3.95 -3.65 12.34
CA ALA A 128 3.67 -4.80 11.48
C ALA A 128 2.25 -5.35 11.70
N LEU A 129 1.83 -5.48 12.96
CA LEU A 129 0.49 -5.94 13.32
C LEU A 129 -0.59 -4.96 12.85
N VAL A 130 -0.38 -3.66 13.04
CA VAL A 130 -1.36 -2.62 12.65
C VAL A 130 -1.47 -2.47 11.14
N CYS A 131 -0.38 -2.68 10.38
CA CYS A 131 -0.41 -2.64 8.92
C CYS A 131 -1.00 -3.92 8.29
N THR A 132 -0.95 -5.04 9.00
CA THR A 132 -1.53 -6.29 8.53
C THR A 132 -3.05 -6.14 8.55
N PRO A 133 -3.74 -6.19 7.40
CA PRO A 133 -5.18 -6.22 7.40
C PRO A 133 -5.60 -7.48 8.17
N SER A 134 -6.26 -7.34 9.32
CA SER A 134 -6.83 -8.49 10.02
C SER A 134 -7.65 -9.29 9.02
N CYS A 135 -7.32 -10.58 8.83
CA CYS A 135 -8.06 -11.51 7.97
C CYS A 135 -9.55 -11.52 8.34
N ASN A 136 -10.34 -10.65 7.71
CA ASN A 136 -11.80 -10.66 7.77
C ASN A 136 -12.42 -11.04 6.41
N ALA A 137 -11.64 -11.71 5.54
CA ALA A 137 -12.20 -12.44 4.42
C ALA A 137 -12.32 -13.92 4.84
N PRO A 138 -13.54 -14.49 4.93
CA PRO A 138 -13.65 -15.93 5.07
C PRO A 138 -13.10 -16.56 3.78
N CYS A 139 -11.99 -17.30 3.91
CA CYS A 139 -11.58 -18.26 2.90
C CYS A 139 -12.63 -19.37 2.89
N HIS A 140 -13.72 -19.18 2.13
CA HIS A 140 -14.55 -20.29 1.73
C HIS A 140 -13.84 -21.00 0.58
N HIS A 141 -13.37 -22.22 0.87
CA HIS A 141 -13.12 -23.25 -0.12
C HIS A 141 -14.42 -23.64 -0.83
#